data_AF-A0A968JAG6-F1
#
_entry.id   AF-A0A968JAG6-F1
#
_cell.length_a   1.000
_cell.length_b   1.000
_cell.length_c   1.000
_cell.angle_alpha   90.00
_cell.angle_beta   90.00
_cell.angle_gamma   90.00
#
_symmetry.space_group_name_H-M   'P 1'
#
loop_
_entity.id
_entity.type
_entity.pdbx_description
1 polymer ?
#
loop_
_entity_poly.entity_id
_entity_poly.type
_entity_poly.pdbx_seq_one_letter_code
_entity_poly.pdbx_strand_id
1 'polypeptide(L)'
;MEPAPAGAAAEPSATVMPSVEPSPLPTEPLPPTATSLVSAFAPPQLTITPTVQAIIAPTLEALTNEQRWRRQQIDREVFPQIQRYRTDGSNLWWYDPVQQEHVSLGSFSGEFDVQARFRLAGSGLTVLEVPYQVNRRYGITALSPAIVDRIQAAGYGEWIETYVIEEPVVRVR
;
A
#
# COMPACT_ATOMS: atom_id res chain seq x y z
N MET A 1 65.93 28.57 -1.38
CA MET A 1 65.26 29.15 -0.20
C MET A 1 63.84 28.63 -0.18
N GLU A 2 63.57 27.76 0.79
CA GLU A 2 62.25 27.52 1.37
C GLU A 2 61.66 28.86 1.86
N PRO A 3 60.33 29.03 1.96
CA PRO A 3 59.59 28.39 3.05
C PRO A 3 58.21 27.82 2.68
N ALA A 4 57.85 26.73 3.37
CA ALA A 4 56.47 26.35 3.62
C ALA A 4 55.78 27.35 4.57
N PRO A 5 54.44 27.44 4.53
CA PRO A 5 53.71 27.44 5.78
C PRO A 5 52.69 26.30 5.86
N ALA A 6 52.79 25.61 6.98
CA ALA A 6 51.81 24.68 7.52
C ALA A 6 50.44 25.34 7.73
N GLY A 7 49.38 24.55 7.63
CA GLY A 7 48.08 24.93 8.18
C GLY A 7 46.88 24.39 7.40
N ALA A 8 46.54 23.11 7.61
CA ALA A 8 45.16 22.66 7.47
C ALA A 8 44.94 21.53 8.47
N ALA A 9 44.15 21.86 9.49
CA ALA A 9 43.83 21.06 10.65
C ALA A 9 43.21 19.70 10.27
N ALA A 10 43.76 18.65 10.86
CA ALA A 10 43.11 17.36 10.98
C ALA A 10 42.43 17.31 12.34
N GLU A 11 41.10 17.38 12.37
CA GLU A 11 40.28 16.97 13.52
C GLU A 11 39.00 16.29 13.00
N PRO A 12 38.91 14.95 13.06
CA PRO A 12 37.64 14.26 12.97
C PRO A 12 36.92 14.36 14.33
N SER A 13 35.99 15.32 14.45
CA SER A 13 34.95 15.26 15.48
C SER A 13 33.93 14.20 15.11
N ALA A 14 34.00 13.03 15.75
CA ALA A 14 32.92 12.05 15.80
C ALA A 14 32.78 11.55 17.24
N THR A 15 32.24 12.40 18.10
CA THR A 15 31.58 11.97 19.34
C THR A 15 30.19 11.48 18.96
N VAL A 16 29.84 10.24 19.33
CA VAL A 16 28.75 9.83 20.24
C VAL A 16 28.35 8.39 19.86
N MET A 17 28.80 7.40 20.64
CA MET A 17 28.01 6.18 20.86
C MET A 17 26.97 6.49 21.94
N PRO A 18 25.79 5.86 21.91
CA PRO A 18 25.67 4.72 22.81
C PRO A 18 25.07 3.47 22.16
N SER A 19 25.70 2.37 22.55
CA SER A 19 25.26 0.99 22.42
C SER A 19 23.87 0.82 23.03
N VAL A 20 22.92 0.25 22.28
CA VAL A 20 21.61 -0.15 22.80
C VAL A 20 21.72 -1.62 23.23
N GLU A 21 21.68 -1.84 24.54
CA GLU A 21 21.74 -3.13 25.21
C GLU A 21 20.37 -3.83 25.17
N PRO A 22 20.28 -5.14 24.89
CA PRO A 22 19.01 -5.88 24.97
C PRO A 22 18.70 -6.29 26.42
N SER A 23 17.54 -5.84 26.95
CA SER A 23 16.98 -6.35 28.21
C SER A 23 15.97 -7.48 27.95
N PRO A 24 16.21 -8.72 28.41
CA PRO A 24 15.19 -9.75 28.56
C PRO A 24 14.51 -9.65 29.94
N LEU A 25 13.18 -9.59 30.00
CA LEU A 25 12.43 -9.77 31.25
C LEU A 25 12.06 -11.26 31.49
N PRO A 26 12.23 -11.78 32.71
CA PRO A 26 11.83 -13.14 33.08
C PRO A 26 10.42 -13.25 33.72
N THR A 27 9.80 -14.41 33.42
CA THR A 27 8.74 -15.23 34.06
C THR A 27 8.17 -14.86 35.44
N GLU A 28 6.84 -14.92 35.60
CA GLU A 28 6.21 -15.55 36.78
C GLU A 28 4.77 -16.08 36.51
N PRO A 29 4.43 -17.34 36.88
CA PRO A 29 3.09 -17.92 36.84
C PRO A 29 2.43 -18.00 38.23
N LEU A 30 1.11 -17.80 38.32
CA LEU A 30 0.34 -18.06 39.56
C LEU A 30 -0.97 -18.83 39.27
N PRO A 31 -1.31 -19.87 40.06
CA PRO A 31 -2.41 -20.81 39.82
C PRO A 31 -3.73 -20.37 40.47
N PRO A 32 -4.90 -20.82 39.98
CA PRO A 32 -6.12 -20.82 40.79
C PRO A 32 -6.28 -22.13 41.58
N THR A 33 -6.46 -21.95 42.87
CA THR A 33 -6.83 -22.87 43.95
C THR A 33 -8.01 -23.77 43.61
N ALA A 34 -7.89 -25.06 43.97
CA ALA A 34 -8.97 -26.04 43.97
C ALA A 34 -9.85 -25.93 45.21
N THR A 35 -11.18 -26.04 45.05
CA THR A 35 -12.10 -26.45 46.13
C THR A 35 -13.13 -27.41 45.55
N SER A 36 -12.99 -28.68 45.88
CA SER A 36 -13.98 -29.73 45.67
C SER A 36 -15.06 -29.66 46.77
N LEU A 37 -16.33 -29.80 46.40
CA LEU A 37 -17.37 -30.36 47.27
C LEU A 37 -18.21 -31.34 46.46
N VAL A 38 -18.41 -32.53 47.02
CA VAL A 38 -19.07 -33.70 46.42
C VAL A 38 -20.53 -33.76 46.90
N SER A 39 -21.35 -34.45 46.09
CA SER A 39 -22.63 -35.13 46.43
C SER A 39 -23.95 -34.34 46.41
N ALA A 40 -24.83 -34.70 45.46
CA ALA A 40 -26.17 -35.24 45.72
C ALA A 40 -26.83 -35.75 44.42
N PHE A 41 -27.87 -36.56 44.57
CA PHE A 41 -28.35 -37.63 43.69
C PHE A 41 -29.67 -37.28 42.95
N ALA A 42 -29.84 -37.80 41.71
CA ALA A 42 -31.07 -38.01 40.89
C ALA A 42 -31.75 -36.79 40.20
N PRO A 43 -32.61 -36.94 39.14
CA PRO A 43 -33.04 -38.07 38.27
C PRO A 43 -32.79 -37.77 36.74
N PRO A 44 -33.29 -38.51 35.71
CA PRO A 44 -32.81 -38.35 34.33
C PRO A 44 -33.35 -37.06 33.70
N GLN A 45 -32.48 -36.07 33.48
CA GLN A 45 -32.81 -34.92 32.65
C GLN A 45 -32.79 -35.35 31.18
N LEU A 46 -33.95 -35.18 30.53
CA LEU A 46 -34.10 -35.20 29.08
C LEU A 46 -32.94 -34.43 28.47
N THR A 47 -32.10 -35.13 27.70
CA THR A 47 -31.02 -34.52 26.95
C THR A 47 -31.64 -33.67 25.84
N ILE A 48 -31.99 -32.44 26.17
CA ILE A 48 -32.12 -31.37 25.18
C ILE A 48 -30.69 -31.06 24.77
N THR A 49 -30.20 -31.78 23.76
CA THR A 49 -28.99 -31.36 23.06
C THR A 49 -29.26 -29.93 22.59
N PRO A 50 -28.47 -28.94 23.01
CA PRO A 50 -28.53 -27.65 22.35
C PRO A 50 -28.09 -27.93 20.91
N THR A 51 -29.04 -27.92 19.98
CA THR A 51 -28.70 -27.70 18.57
C THR A 51 -28.09 -26.31 18.55
N VAL A 52 -26.76 -26.26 18.62
CA VAL A 52 -26.00 -25.08 18.26
C VAL A 52 -26.30 -24.88 16.78
N GLN A 53 -27.34 -24.10 16.48
CA GLN A 53 -27.47 -23.50 15.16
C GLN A 53 -26.22 -22.64 15.04
N ALA A 54 -25.22 -23.14 14.33
CA ALA A 54 -24.10 -22.34 13.89
C ALA A 54 -24.72 -21.22 13.05
N ILE A 55 -24.86 -20.04 13.65
CA ILE A 55 -25.13 -18.81 12.92
C ILE A 55 -23.85 -18.58 12.12
N ILE A 56 -23.81 -19.12 10.91
CA ILE A 56 -22.77 -18.82 9.94
C ILE A 56 -23.04 -17.36 9.59
N ALA A 57 -22.41 -16.43 10.32
CA ALA A 57 -22.35 -15.06 9.87
C ALA A 57 -21.79 -15.11 8.44
N PRO A 58 -22.44 -14.49 7.45
CA PRO A 58 -21.86 -14.42 6.12
C PRO A 58 -20.48 -13.80 6.30
N THR A 59 -19.44 -14.59 6.08
CA THR A 59 -18.07 -14.09 6.05
C THR A 59 -18.06 -13.13 4.88
N LEU A 60 -18.09 -11.82 5.17
CA LEU A 60 -17.98 -10.79 4.15
C LEU A 60 -16.70 -11.11 3.38
N GLU A 61 -16.85 -11.54 2.14
CA GLU A 61 -15.72 -11.90 1.29
C GLU A 61 -14.75 -10.71 1.29
N ALA A 62 -13.50 -10.97 1.65
CA ALA A 62 -12.48 -9.94 1.64
C ALA A 62 -12.35 -9.42 0.20
N LEU A 63 -12.53 -8.11 0.01
CA LEU A 63 -12.41 -7.52 -1.32
C LEU A 63 -11.02 -7.81 -1.89
N THR A 64 -10.98 -8.26 -3.14
CA THR A 64 -9.76 -8.44 -3.90
C THR A 64 -9.06 -7.10 -4.15
N ASN A 65 -7.76 -7.15 -4.45
CA ASN A 65 -6.97 -5.95 -4.73
C ASN A 65 -7.57 -5.13 -5.89
N GLU A 66 -8.02 -5.82 -6.94
CA GLU A 66 -8.71 -5.21 -8.07
C GLU A 66 -10.03 -4.55 -7.65
N GLN A 67 -10.83 -5.21 -6.81
CA GLN A 67 -12.08 -4.62 -6.31
C GLN A 67 -11.82 -3.36 -5.47
N ARG A 68 -10.74 -3.35 -4.67
CA ARG A 68 -10.32 -2.17 -3.90
C ARG A 68 -9.93 -1.02 -4.83
N TRP A 69 -9.19 -1.31 -5.89
CA TRP A 69 -8.85 -0.31 -6.91
C TRP A 69 -10.08 0.22 -7.62
N ARG A 70 -11.00 -0.66 -8.08
CA ARG A 70 -12.24 -0.25 -8.75
C ARG A 70 -13.13 0.62 -7.87
N ARG A 71 -13.14 0.41 -6.55
CA ARG A 71 -13.86 1.30 -5.61
C ARG A 71 -13.33 2.74 -5.57
N GLN A 72 -12.09 2.97 -6.03
CA GLN A 72 -11.54 4.33 -6.16
C GLN A 72 -12.03 5.05 -7.42
N GLN A 73 -12.65 4.35 -8.37
CA GLN A 73 -13.02 4.88 -9.68
C GLN A 73 -14.51 5.22 -9.74
N ILE A 74 -14.87 6.42 -9.30
CA ILE A 74 -16.25 6.91 -9.34
C ILE A 74 -16.58 7.44 -10.74
N ASP A 75 -17.73 7.07 -11.28
CA ASP A 75 -18.18 7.44 -12.63
C ASP A 75 -17.14 7.16 -13.73
N ARG A 76 -16.53 5.97 -13.67
CA ARG A 76 -15.53 5.57 -14.66
C ARG A 76 -16.13 5.48 -16.06
N GLU A 77 -15.62 6.31 -16.95
CA GLU A 77 -15.91 6.32 -18.37
C GLU A 77 -14.72 5.73 -19.12
N VAL A 78 -14.89 4.52 -19.66
CA VAL A 78 -13.89 3.88 -20.51
C VAL A 78 -14.03 4.43 -21.93
N PHE A 79 -12.92 4.87 -22.51
CA PHE A 79 -12.95 5.36 -23.88
C PHE A 79 -13.10 4.20 -24.86
N PRO A 80 -13.86 4.38 -25.96
CA PRO A 80 -14.06 3.32 -26.96
C PRO A 80 -12.75 2.96 -27.70
N GLN A 81 -11.75 3.85 -27.64
CA GLN A 81 -10.40 3.65 -28.14
C GLN A 81 -9.42 4.32 -27.17
N ILE A 82 -8.19 3.80 -27.09
CA ILE A 82 -7.12 4.45 -26.33
C ILE A 82 -6.87 5.84 -26.93
N GLN A 83 -7.01 6.88 -26.11
CA GLN A 83 -6.74 8.25 -26.51
C GLN A 83 -5.30 8.62 -26.21
N ARG A 84 -4.68 9.43 -27.08
CA ARG A 84 -3.33 9.92 -26.85
C ARG A 84 -3.38 11.33 -26.28
N TYR A 85 -2.74 11.51 -25.14
CA TYR A 85 -2.60 12.78 -24.46
C TYR A 85 -1.14 13.20 -24.43
N ARG A 86 -0.90 14.47 -24.12
CA ARG A 86 0.42 15.03 -23.88
C ARG A 86 0.41 15.86 -22.60
N THR A 87 1.51 15.79 -21.85
CA THR A 87 1.76 16.64 -20.68
C THR A 87 3.16 17.25 -20.76
N ASP A 88 3.33 18.44 -20.19
CA ASP A 88 4.63 19.09 -20.02
C ASP A 88 5.22 18.89 -18.61
N GLY A 89 4.53 18.18 -17.70
CA GLY A 89 5.06 17.88 -16.38
C GLY A 89 3.98 17.44 -15.38
N SER A 90 3.42 16.26 -15.58
CA SER A 90 2.43 15.68 -14.66
C SER A 90 3.02 14.54 -13.85
N ASN A 91 2.45 14.29 -12.67
CA ASN A 91 2.81 13.12 -11.85
C ASN A 91 1.96 11.91 -12.23
N LEU A 92 2.62 10.77 -12.38
CA LEU A 92 1.98 9.47 -12.51
C LEU A 92 1.75 8.89 -11.13
N TRP A 93 0.52 8.49 -10.85
CA TRP A 93 0.12 7.94 -9.56
C TRP A 93 -0.34 6.50 -9.69
N TRP A 94 -0.06 5.69 -8.68
CA TRP A 94 -0.54 4.33 -8.55
C TRP A 94 -1.27 4.17 -7.23
N TYR A 95 -2.39 3.45 -7.24
CA TYR A 95 -3.07 3.08 -6.01
C TYR A 95 -2.57 1.72 -5.54
N ASP A 96 -1.97 1.66 -4.36
CA ASP A 96 -1.63 0.41 -3.69
C ASP A 96 -2.88 -0.17 -3.01
N PRO A 97 -3.45 -1.28 -3.52
CA PRO A 97 -4.65 -1.86 -2.94
C PRO A 97 -4.39 -2.67 -1.65
N VAL A 98 -3.12 -2.99 -1.35
CA VAL A 98 -2.73 -3.68 -0.11
C VAL A 98 -2.76 -2.69 1.04
N GLN A 99 -2.08 -1.56 0.88
CA GLN A 99 -1.99 -0.50 1.89
C GLN A 99 -3.14 0.53 1.77
N GLN A 100 -3.93 0.47 0.69
CA GLN A 100 -5.00 1.40 0.36
C GLN A 100 -4.52 2.86 0.27
N GLU A 101 -3.37 3.06 -0.37
CA GLU A 101 -2.68 4.35 -0.45
C GLU A 101 -2.43 4.78 -1.90
N HIS A 102 -2.43 6.09 -2.16
CA HIS A 102 -2.03 6.67 -3.44
C HIS A 102 -0.54 7.02 -3.44
N VAL A 103 0.24 6.32 -4.26
CA VAL A 103 1.70 6.43 -4.35
C VAL A 103 2.07 7.19 -5.63
N SER A 104 2.90 8.22 -5.50
CA SER A 104 3.49 8.89 -6.67
C SER A 104 4.63 8.04 -7.23
N LEU A 105 4.54 7.68 -8.49
CA LEU A 105 5.59 6.95 -9.21
C LEU A 105 6.68 7.88 -9.74
N GLY A 106 6.33 9.14 -10.01
CA GLY A 106 7.24 10.16 -10.50
C GLY A 106 6.57 11.11 -11.48
N SER A 107 7.28 12.18 -11.81
CA SER A 107 6.86 13.14 -12.83
C SER A 107 7.31 12.68 -14.22
N PHE A 108 6.51 13.01 -15.23
CA PHE A 108 6.83 12.75 -16.62
C PHE A 108 6.30 13.86 -17.54
N SER A 109 6.90 13.94 -18.72
CA SER A 109 6.53 14.88 -19.78
C SER A 109 6.57 14.14 -21.12
N GLY A 110 5.76 14.58 -22.08
CA GLY A 110 5.60 13.95 -23.38
C GLY A 110 4.24 13.30 -23.55
N GLU A 111 4.16 12.37 -24.50
CA GLU A 111 2.92 11.71 -24.87
C GLU A 111 2.64 10.46 -24.03
N PHE A 112 1.37 10.22 -23.75
CA PHE A 112 0.93 9.05 -23.02
C PHE A 112 -0.45 8.58 -23.47
N ASP A 113 -0.71 7.30 -23.20
CA ASP A 113 -1.94 6.62 -23.57
C ASP A 113 -2.94 6.67 -22.42
N VAL A 114 -4.19 7.03 -22.73
CA VAL A 114 -5.29 7.11 -21.77
C VAL A 114 -6.38 6.14 -22.19
N GLN A 115 -6.80 5.27 -21.26
CA GLN A 115 -7.82 4.26 -21.52
C GLN A 115 -9.20 4.63 -20.95
N ALA A 116 -9.24 5.41 -19.87
CA ALA A 116 -10.47 5.81 -19.21
C ALA A 116 -10.30 7.15 -18.49
N ARG A 117 -11.43 7.75 -18.11
CA ARG A 117 -11.52 8.91 -17.24
C ARG A 117 -12.45 8.59 -16.07
N PHE A 118 -12.11 9.03 -14.87
CA PHE A 118 -12.95 8.80 -13.69
C PHE A 118 -12.71 9.87 -12.62
N ARG A 119 -13.58 9.90 -11.60
CA ARG A 119 -13.40 10.71 -10.40
C ARG A 119 -12.78 9.86 -9.29
N LEU A 120 -11.68 10.32 -8.72
CA LEU A 120 -11.00 9.60 -7.65
C LEU A 120 -11.84 9.66 -6.36
N ALA A 121 -12.10 8.50 -5.76
CA ALA A 121 -12.79 8.46 -4.46
C ALA A 121 -11.95 9.18 -3.38
N GLY A 122 -12.63 9.82 -2.43
CA GLY A 122 -11.98 10.61 -1.37
C GLY A 122 -11.68 12.06 -1.77
N SER A 123 -10.98 12.29 -2.90
CA SER A 123 -10.65 13.66 -3.34
C SER A 123 -11.67 14.28 -4.30
N GLY A 124 -12.40 13.45 -5.05
CA GLY A 124 -13.33 13.91 -6.09
C GLY A 124 -12.66 14.50 -7.33
N LEU A 125 -11.32 14.47 -7.40
CA LEU A 125 -10.56 14.97 -8.55
C LEU A 125 -10.83 14.11 -9.78
N THR A 126 -10.92 14.76 -10.94
CA THR A 126 -11.02 14.03 -12.21
C THR A 126 -9.62 13.60 -12.65
N VAL A 127 -9.48 12.33 -13.00
CA VAL A 127 -8.22 11.71 -13.36
C VAL A 127 -8.38 10.86 -14.62
N LEU A 128 -7.27 10.66 -15.31
CA LEU A 128 -7.15 9.87 -16.52
C LEU A 128 -6.41 8.56 -16.19
N GLU A 129 -7.02 7.43 -16.50
CA GLU A 129 -6.43 6.09 -16.34
C GLU A 129 -5.40 5.86 -17.44
N VAL A 130 -4.18 5.53 -17.03
CA VAL A 130 -3.02 5.35 -17.89
C VAL A 130 -2.49 3.93 -17.67
N PRO A 131 -2.46 3.06 -18.70
CA PRO A 131 -1.75 1.80 -18.58
C PRO A 131 -0.24 2.09 -18.57
N TYR A 132 0.44 1.60 -17.55
CA TYR A 132 1.87 1.80 -17.37
C TYR A 132 2.61 0.47 -17.26
N GLN A 133 3.71 0.37 -18.03
CA GLN A 133 4.64 -0.74 -17.94
C GLN A 133 5.78 -0.37 -17.00
N VAL A 134 5.91 -1.12 -15.91
CA VAL A 134 6.86 -0.89 -14.83
C VAL A 134 8.28 -0.76 -15.38
N ASN A 135 8.94 0.36 -15.08
CA ASN A 135 10.31 0.72 -15.49
C ASN A 135 10.57 0.79 -17.01
N ARG A 136 9.54 0.88 -17.86
CA ARG A 136 9.74 0.90 -19.32
C ARG A 136 9.09 2.05 -20.08
N ARG A 137 8.05 2.70 -19.53
CA ARG A 137 7.30 3.74 -20.26
C ARG A 137 7.45 5.14 -19.67
N TYR A 138 7.14 6.14 -20.51
CA TYR A 138 7.00 7.55 -20.15
C TYR A 138 8.23 8.19 -19.46
N GLY A 139 9.43 7.66 -19.70
CA GLY A 139 10.66 8.17 -19.08
C GLY A 139 10.80 7.86 -17.58
N ILE A 140 9.82 7.18 -16.97
CA ILE A 140 9.90 6.70 -15.59
C ILE A 140 10.54 5.30 -15.66
N THR A 141 11.87 5.26 -15.63
CA THR A 141 12.64 4.01 -15.79
C THR A 141 13.35 3.57 -14.50
N ALA A 142 13.27 4.37 -13.45
CA ALA A 142 13.97 4.14 -12.18
C ALA A 142 13.01 4.24 -10.99
N LEU A 143 11.92 3.47 -11.02
CA LEU A 143 11.10 3.31 -9.82
C LEU A 143 11.96 2.72 -8.71
N SER A 144 11.82 3.25 -7.50
CA SER A 144 12.55 2.73 -6.35
C SER A 144 12.24 1.23 -6.17
N PRO A 145 13.24 0.39 -5.81
CA PRO A 145 13.03 -1.04 -5.63
C PRO A 145 11.88 -1.37 -4.66
N ALA A 146 11.66 -0.53 -3.65
CA ALA A 146 10.55 -0.67 -2.71
C ALA A 146 9.16 -0.54 -3.37
N ILE A 147 9.01 0.30 -4.40
CA ILE A 147 7.74 0.44 -5.13
C ILE A 147 7.52 -0.80 -6.01
N VAL A 148 8.58 -1.28 -6.66
CA VAL A 148 8.51 -2.51 -7.49
C VAL A 148 8.13 -3.71 -6.63
N ASP A 149 8.73 -3.85 -5.45
CA ASP A 149 8.40 -4.91 -4.48
C ASP A 149 6.95 -4.83 -4.01
N ARG A 150 6.46 -3.61 -3.70
CA ARG A 150 5.03 -3.39 -3.37
C ARG A 150 4.09 -3.80 -4.50
N ILE A 151 4.41 -3.45 -5.74
CA ILE A 151 3.61 -3.81 -6.92
C ILE A 151 3.55 -5.35 -7.06
N GLN A 152 4.69 -6.03 -6.91
CA GLN A 152 4.75 -7.50 -6.97
C GLN A 152 4.02 -8.15 -5.79
N ALA A 153 4.15 -7.63 -4.58
CA ALA A 153 3.44 -8.09 -3.39
C ALA A 153 1.92 -7.89 -3.49
N ALA A 154 1.48 -6.86 -4.20
CA ALA A 154 0.07 -6.63 -4.53
C ALA A 154 -0.46 -7.59 -5.62
N GLY A 155 0.40 -8.43 -6.19
CA GLY A 155 0.04 -9.44 -7.20
C GLY A 155 0.03 -8.90 -8.63
N TYR A 156 0.57 -7.71 -8.87
CA TYR A 156 0.70 -7.14 -10.21
C TYR A 156 2.03 -7.55 -10.86
N GLY A 157 2.01 -7.67 -12.18
CA GLY A 157 3.19 -8.03 -13.00
C GLY A 157 3.90 -6.81 -13.57
N GLU A 158 4.29 -6.90 -14.84
CA GLU A 158 4.95 -5.78 -15.55
C GLU A 158 4.00 -4.63 -15.89
N TRP A 159 2.69 -4.87 -15.90
CA TRP A 159 1.67 -3.88 -16.23
C TRP A 159 0.83 -3.55 -15.01
N ILE A 160 0.63 -2.25 -14.79
CA ILE A 160 -0.23 -1.71 -13.75
C ILE A 160 -1.15 -0.63 -14.31
N GLU A 161 -2.31 -0.50 -13.69
CA GLU A 161 -3.21 0.62 -13.92
C GLU A 161 -2.77 1.79 -13.04
N THR A 162 -2.36 2.88 -13.68
CA THR A 162 -1.97 4.12 -13.03
C THR A 162 -2.93 5.22 -13.46
N TYR A 163 -2.77 6.40 -12.87
CA TYR A 163 -3.59 7.54 -13.25
C TYR A 163 -2.81 8.84 -13.17
N VAL A 164 -3.30 9.82 -13.90
CA VAL A 164 -2.79 11.19 -13.93
C VAL A 164 -3.94 12.13 -13.62
N ILE A 165 -3.69 13.17 -12.84
CA ILE A 165 -4.71 14.17 -12.54
C ILE A 165 -4.98 14.98 -13.81
N GLU A 166 -6.25 15.17 -14.13
CA GLU A 166 -6.65 15.98 -15.29
C GLU A 166 -6.43 17.47 -14.97
N GLU A 167 -5.25 17.95 -15.33
CA GLU A 167 -4.80 19.33 -15.13
C GLU A 167 -4.70 20.08 -16.48
N PRO A 168 -4.65 21.43 -16.50
CA PRO A 168 -4.55 22.21 -17.75
C PRO A 168 -3.28 21.94 -18.58
N VAL A 169 -2.26 21.36 -17.93
CA VAL A 169 -1.01 20.91 -18.58
C VAL A 169 -1.21 19.62 -19.38
N VAL A 170 -2.27 18.86 -19.08
CA VAL A 170 -2.64 17.64 -19.78
C VAL A 170 -3.61 17.99 -20.91
N ARG A 171 -3.24 17.65 -22.15
CA ARG A 171 -4.03 17.97 -23.34
C ARG A 171 -4.18 16.77 -24.25
N VAL A 172 -5.38 16.62 -24.84
CA VAL A 172 -5.61 15.64 -25.91
C VAL A 172 -4.78 16.04 -27.13
N ARG A 173 -4.19 15.05 -27.81
CA ARG A 173 -3.41 15.25 -29.04
C ARG A 173 -4.25 15.14 -30.30
#